data_AF-A0A3M2AU41-F1
#
_entry.id   AF-A0A3M2AU41-F1
#
_cell.length_a   1.000
_cell.length_b   1.000
_cell.length_c   1.000
_cell.angle_alpha   90.00
_cell.angle_beta   90.00
_cell.angle_gamma   90.00
#
_symmetry.space_group_name_H-M   'P 1'
#
loop_
_entity.id
_entity.type
_entity.pdbx_description
1 polymer ?
#
loop_
_entity_poly.entity_id
_entity_poly.type
_entity_poly.pdbx_seq_one_letter_code
_entity_poly.pdbx_strand_id
1 'polypeptide(L)'
;MIYFRTKPDAVFLAIVEEALQHEITEISLLGDSAAITSWEGLYPQSAARFTPYSAVLILRQLLAVHRDTRVYRLPNSYWLLLYECLKNFCLIHNDYLDEYDQGAKRTIGNYTLGELDADAMVAIYFWDTDFLLLSQDETGDPTVAGEHEPGSDQDWLVAETMPLLEVVEEVAWHVPAPNAYFRSGSRRYPDTSNAGETTGRF
;
A
#
# COMPACT_ATOMS: atom_id res chain seq x y z
N MET A 1 8.28 -10.05 5.68
CA MET A 1 7.20 -9.14 6.05
C MET A 1 7.69 -7.71 6.05
N ILE A 2 6.85 -6.75 5.65
CA ILE A 2 7.17 -5.32 5.69
C ILE A 2 7.24 -4.83 7.14
N TYR A 3 8.20 -3.96 7.45
CA TYR A 3 8.41 -3.41 8.79
C TYR A 3 7.48 -2.23 9.09
N PHE A 4 6.22 -2.53 9.43
CA PHE A 4 5.24 -1.56 9.92
C PHE A 4 5.57 -1.06 11.33
N ARG A 5 4.97 0.07 11.74
CA ARG A 5 5.08 0.65 13.09
C ARG A 5 4.44 -0.23 14.16
N THR A 6 3.22 -0.66 13.87
CA THR A 6 2.44 -1.57 14.72
C THR A 6 2.57 -2.98 14.16
N LYS A 7 2.70 -3.99 15.03
CA LYS A 7 2.73 -5.39 14.61
C LYS A 7 1.44 -5.67 13.83
N PRO A 8 1.52 -5.99 12.53
CA PRO A 8 0.34 -6.16 11.71
C PRO A 8 -0.45 -7.38 12.18
N ASP A 9 -1.76 -7.21 12.32
CA ASP A 9 -2.65 -8.35 12.52
C ASP A 9 -2.87 -9.10 11.19
N ALA A 10 -3.43 -10.31 11.28
CA ALA A 10 -3.61 -11.15 10.11
C ALA A 10 -4.63 -10.60 9.10
N VAL A 11 -5.54 -9.71 9.53
CA VAL A 11 -6.50 -9.06 8.64
C VAL A 11 -5.82 -7.98 7.82
N PHE A 12 -5.01 -7.13 8.45
CA PHE A 12 -4.21 -6.14 7.74
C PHE A 12 -3.24 -6.79 6.76
N LEU A 13 -2.58 -7.89 7.16
CA LEU A 13 -1.71 -8.64 6.26
C LEU A 13 -2.47 -9.17 5.04
N ALA A 14 -3.71 -9.65 5.21
CA ALA A 14 -4.54 -10.10 4.09
C ALA A 14 -4.97 -8.93 3.18
N ILE A 15 -5.31 -7.78 3.75
CA ILE A 15 -5.65 -6.57 2.99
C ILE A 15 -4.45 -6.09 2.15
N VAL A 16 -3.26 -6.00 2.74
CA VAL A 16 -2.05 -5.58 2.03
C VAL A 16 -1.70 -6.57 0.92
N GLU A 17 -1.83 -7.87 1.17
CA GLU A 17 -1.58 -8.89 0.14
C GLU A 17 -2.54 -8.74 -1.06
N GLU A 18 -3.84 -8.65 -0.78
CA GLU A 18 -4.86 -8.49 -1.82
C GLU A 18 -4.69 -7.17 -2.59
N ALA A 19 -4.41 -6.07 -1.89
CA ALA A 19 -4.15 -4.77 -2.51
C ALA A 19 -2.95 -4.82 -3.47
N LEU A 20 -1.83 -5.42 -3.03
CA LEU A 20 -0.66 -5.58 -3.89
C LEU A 20 -0.97 -6.43 -5.13
N GLN A 21 -1.68 -7.55 -4.96
CA GLN A 21 -2.05 -8.43 -6.09
C GLN A 21 -3.01 -7.75 -7.07
N HIS A 22 -4.01 -7.04 -6.54
CA HIS A 22 -4.96 -6.26 -7.33
C HIS A 22 -4.24 -5.21 -8.17
N GLU A 23 -3.44 -4.36 -7.53
CA GLU A 23 -2.76 -3.25 -8.23
C GLU A 23 -1.68 -3.73 -9.20
N ILE A 24 -0.98 -4.83 -8.93
CA ILE A 24 -0.09 -5.45 -9.93
C ILE A 24 -0.86 -5.77 -11.21
N THR A 25 -2.09 -6.28 -11.08
CA THR A 25 -2.93 -6.65 -12.23
C THR A 25 -3.42 -5.40 -12.94
N GLU A 26 -4.01 -4.46 -12.22
CA GLU A 26 -4.57 -3.23 -12.79
C GLU A 26 -3.51 -2.37 -13.48
N ILE A 27 -2.37 -2.12 -12.84
CA ILE A 27 -1.31 -1.31 -13.42
C ILE A 27 -0.69 -1.98 -14.64
N SER A 28 -0.59 -3.32 -14.65
CA SER A 28 -0.11 -4.04 -15.85
C SER A 28 -1.03 -3.79 -17.05
N LEU A 29 -2.35 -3.79 -16.83
CA LEU A 29 -3.33 -3.50 -17.89
C LEU A 29 -3.23 -2.05 -18.40
N LEU A 30 -2.93 -1.09 -17.51
CA LEU A 30 -2.67 0.30 -17.90
C LEU A 30 -1.42 0.43 -18.77
N GLY A 31 -0.34 -0.30 -18.42
CA GLY A 31 0.89 -0.34 -19.21
C GLY A 31 0.67 -0.87 -20.63
N ASP A 32 -0.11 -1.93 -20.76
CA ASP A 32 -0.41 -2.56 -22.06
C ASP A 32 -1.32 -1.71 -22.96
N SER A 33 -2.16 -0.84 -22.36
CA SER A 33 -3.13 -0.01 -23.08
C SER A 33 -2.59 1.37 -23.51
N ALA A 34 -1.32 1.69 -23.23
CA ALA A 34 -0.70 3.02 -23.42
C ALA A 34 -1.49 4.17 -22.76
N ALA A 35 -2.31 3.87 -21.76
CA ALA A 35 -3.18 4.82 -21.07
C ALA A 35 -2.41 5.58 -19.96
N ILE A 36 -1.35 6.31 -20.33
CA ILE A 36 -0.49 7.05 -19.39
C ILE A 36 -1.31 8.05 -18.54
N THR A 37 -2.33 8.67 -19.12
CA THR A 37 -3.23 9.59 -18.40
C THR A 37 -4.03 8.89 -17.29
N SER A 38 -4.27 7.58 -17.42
CA SER A 38 -4.93 6.77 -16.38
C SER A 38 -3.96 6.40 -15.25
N TRP A 39 -2.67 6.20 -15.56
CA TRP A 39 -1.63 6.00 -14.55
C TRP A 39 -1.46 7.23 -13.65
N GLU A 40 -1.22 8.41 -14.25
CA GLU A 40 -1.06 9.66 -13.50
C GLU A 40 -2.32 10.04 -12.70
N GLY A 41 -3.51 9.69 -13.20
CA GLY A 41 -4.76 9.94 -12.51
C GLY A 41 -4.96 9.08 -11.26
N LEU A 42 -4.53 7.81 -11.30
CA LEU A 42 -4.67 6.86 -10.19
C LEU A 42 -3.49 6.92 -9.21
N TYR A 43 -2.32 7.31 -9.69
CA TYR A 43 -1.05 7.32 -8.95
C TYR A 43 -0.32 8.66 -9.11
N PRO A 44 -0.95 9.79 -8.77
CA PRO A 44 -0.41 11.11 -9.08
C PRO A 44 0.97 11.38 -8.48
N GLN A 45 1.28 10.85 -7.29
CA GLN A 45 2.57 11.07 -6.66
C GLN A 45 3.60 10.01 -7.08
N SER A 46 3.20 8.76 -7.22
CA SER A 46 4.10 7.69 -7.69
C SER A 46 4.47 7.88 -9.17
N ALA A 47 3.59 8.45 -10.00
CA ALA A 47 3.86 8.66 -11.41
C ALA A 47 5.03 9.62 -11.68
N ALA A 48 5.33 10.52 -10.75
CA ALA A 48 6.52 11.38 -10.84
C ALA A 48 7.85 10.61 -10.68
N ARG A 49 7.80 9.36 -10.20
CA ARG A 49 8.98 8.54 -9.87
C ARG A 49 9.03 7.19 -10.57
N PHE A 50 7.88 6.69 -10.97
CA PHE A 50 7.71 5.36 -11.51
C PHE A 50 6.93 5.42 -12.82
N THR A 51 7.44 4.71 -13.83
CA THR A 51 6.61 4.23 -14.93
C THR A 51 5.70 3.10 -14.43
N PRO A 52 4.56 2.82 -15.09
CA PRO A 52 3.71 1.67 -14.75
C PRO A 52 4.50 0.36 -14.66
N TYR A 53 5.41 0.13 -15.60
CA TYR A 53 6.28 -1.05 -15.61
C TYR A 53 7.14 -1.15 -14.34
N SER A 54 7.86 -0.07 -14.01
CA SER A 54 8.71 -0.04 -12.82
C SER A 54 7.90 -0.20 -11.52
N ALA A 55 6.71 0.41 -11.45
CA ALA A 55 5.81 0.26 -10.31
C ALA A 55 5.37 -1.21 -10.11
N VAL A 56 5.03 -1.92 -11.19
CA VAL A 56 4.70 -3.35 -11.14
C VAL A 56 5.87 -4.19 -10.62
N LEU A 57 7.10 -3.90 -11.03
CA LEU A 57 8.29 -4.60 -10.50
C LEU A 57 8.45 -4.37 -9.00
N ILE A 58 8.29 -3.13 -8.52
CA ILE A 58 8.35 -2.81 -7.09
C ILE A 58 7.22 -3.49 -6.33
N LEU A 59 5.97 -3.43 -6.81
CA LEU A 59 4.85 -4.09 -6.14
C LEU A 59 5.04 -5.60 -6.04
N ARG A 60 5.61 -6.25 -7.06
CA ARG A 60 5.98 -7.68 -6.99
C ARG A 60 7.06 -7.94 -5.94
N GLN A 61 8.06 -7.07 -5.83
CA GLN A 61 9.06 -7.16 -4.77
C GLN A 61 8.41 -6.98 -3.38
N LEU A 62 7.52 -5.99 -3.23
CA LEU A 62 6.76 -5.75 -2.00
C LEU A 62 5.91 -6.97 -1.62
N LEU A 63 5.24 -7.60 -2.57
CA LEU A 63 4.47 -8.82 -2.36
C LEU A 63 5.36 -10.00 -1.94
N ALA A 64 6.53 -10.15 -2.57
CA ALA A 64 7.48 -11.20 -2.21
C ALA A 64 8.00 -11.00 -0.78
N VAL A 65 8.41 -9.78 -0.42
CA VAL A 65 8.88 -9.51 0.94
C VAL A 65 7.76 -9.54 1.96
N HIS A 66 6.52 -9.17 1.60
CA HIS A 66 5.35 -9.29 2.49
C HIS A 66 5.18 -10.73 2.98
N ARG A 67 5.39 -11.69 2.08
CA ARG A 67 5.30 -13.14 2.33
C ARG A 67 6.53 -13.77 2.98
N ASP A 68 7.67 -13.08 2.99
CA ASP A 68 8.90 -13.59 3.62
C ASP A 68 8.79 -13.59 5.16
N THR A 69 9.50 -14.50 5.80
CA THR A 69 9.69 -14.56 7.26
C THR A 69 10.60 -13.47 7.82
N ARG A 70 11.54 -12.96 7.02
CA ARG A 70 12.43 -11.84 7.40
C ARG A 70 11.68 -10.52 7.37
N VAL A 71 12.12 -9.53 8.15
CA VAL A 71 11.47 -8.21 8.23
C VAL A 71 12.27 -7.17 7.46
N TYR A 72 11.59 -6.35 6.66
CA TYR A 72 12.24 -5.43 5.73
C TYR A 72 11.80 -3.99 5.92
N ARG A 73 12.75 -3.06 5.94
CA ARG A 73 12.49 -1.62 5.91
C ARG A 73 12.36 -1.16 4.45
N LEU A 74 11.31 -0.39 4.18
CA LEU A 74 11.07 0.17 2.86
C LEU A 74 11.68 1.58 2.76
N PRO A 75 12.24 1.96 1.59
CA PRO A 75 12.56 3.35 1.29
C PRO A 75 11.28 4.19 1.10
N ASN A 76 11.40 5.52 1.21
CA ASN A 76 10.26 6.44 1.13
C ASN A 76 9.46 6.31 -0.16
N SER A 77 10.14 6.10 -1.30
CA SER A 77 9.46 5.91 -2.59
C SER A 77 8.60 4.65 -2.62
N TYR A 78 8.96 3.59 -1.90
CA TYR A 78 8.18 2.36 -1.83
C TYR A 78 7.05 2.47 -0.82
N TRP A 79 7.26 3.22 0.27
CA TRP A 79 6.18 3.60 1.19
C TRP A 79 5.09 4.41 0.47
N LEU A 80 5.48 5.35 -0.39
CA LEU A 80 4.56 6.13 -1.21
C LEU A 80 3.74 5.23 -2.14
N LEU A 81 4.39 4.33 -2.88
CA LEU A 81 3.70 3.43 -3.80
C LEU A 81 2.76 2.47 -3.05
N LEU A 82 3.19 1.92 -1.91
CA LEU A 82 2.35 1.07 -1.06
C LEU A 82 1.15 1.85 -0.49
N TYR A 83 1.35 3.11 -0.12
CA TYR A 83 0.28 3.99 0.37
C TYR A 83 -0.81 4.22 -0.70
N GLU A 84 -0.42 4.62 -1.92
CA GLU A 84 -1.39 4.84 -3.01
C GLU A 84 -2.09 3.54 -3.41
N CYS A 85 -1.35 2.41 -3.48
CA CYS A 85 -1.90 1.08 -3.71
C CYS A 85 -2.97 0.70 -2.67
N LEU A 86 -2.68 0.88 -1.38
CA LEU A 86 -3.63 0.57 -0.31
C LEU A 86 -4.87 1.48 -0.37
N LYS A 87 -4.67 2.77 -0.66
CA LYS A 87 -5.76 3.75 -0.79
C LYS A 87 -6.69 3.39 -1.94
N ASN A 88 -6.14 3.14 -3.12
CA ASN A 88 -6.92 2.76 -4.31
C ASN A 88 -7.69 1.46 -4.09
N PHE A 89 -7.05 0.45 -3.52
CA PHE A 89 -7.73 -0.80 -3.18
C PHE A 89 -8.91 -0.59 -2.21
N CYS A 90 -8.73 0.23 -1.17
CA CYS A 90 -9.81 0.50 -0.22
C CYS A 90 -10.98 1.25 -0.87
N LEU A 91 -10.70 2.20 -1.75
CA LEU A 91 -11.74 2.92 -2.51
C LEU A 91 -12.55 1.94 -3.36
N ILE A 92 -11.88 1.14 -4.21
CA ILE A 92 -12.53 0.16 -5.09
C ILE A 92 -13.33 -0.87 -4.28
N HIS A 93 -12.77 -1.35 -3.17
CA HIS A 93 -13.48 -2.28 -2.29
C HIS A 93 -14.73 -1.65 -1.69
N ASN A 94 -14.66 -0.40 -1.20
CA ASN A 94 -15.79 0.27 -0.59
C ASN A 94 -16.86 0.65 -1.61
N ASP A 95 -16.47 1.13 -2.80
CA ASP A 95 -17.38 1.42 -3.91
C ASP A 95 -18.18 0.16 -4.29
N TYR A 96 -17.52 -1.00 -4.34
CA TYR A 96 -18.20 -2.27 -4.55
C TYR A 96 -19.23 -2.55 -3.46
N LEU A 97 -18.96 -2.25 -2.18
CA LEU A 97 -19.94 -2.50 -1.11
C LEU A 97 -21.18 -1.59 -1.24
N ASP A 98 -21.00 -0.34 -1.66
CA ASP A 98 -22.08 0.63 -1.82
C ASP A 98 -23.06 0.23 -2.93
N GLU A 99 -22.60 -0.49 -3.97
CA GLU A 99 -23.45 -1.01 -5.03
C GLU A 99 -24.42 -2.12 -4.58
N TYR A 100 -24.10 -2.86 -3.51
CA TYR A 100 -24.79 -4.10 -3.11
C TYR A 100 -25.53 -4.05 -1.76
N ASP A 101 -25.74 -2.86 -1.16
CA ASP A 101 -26.52 -2.55 0.08
C ASP A 101 -25.70 -2.33 1.38
N GLN A 102 -26.26 -1.56 2.31
CA GLN A 102 -25.67 -1.21 3.60
C GLN A 102 -25.45 -2.46 4.47
N GLY A 103 -24.20 -2.88 4.58
CA GLY A 103 -23.79 -4.06 5.35
C GLY A 103 -23.33 -5.23 4.48
N ALA A 104 -23.21 -5.03 3.16
CA ALA A 104 -22.44 -5.90 2.28
C ALA A 104 -21.04 -6.16 2.87
N LYS A 105 -20.56 -7.38 2.65
CA LYS A 105 -19.21 -7.80 3.03
C LYS A 105 -18.59 -8.57 1.88
N ARG A 106 -17.29 -8.38 1.69
CA ARG A 106 -16.50 -9.13 0.71
C ARG A 106 -15.45 -9.95 1.43
N THR A 107 -15.09 -11.09 0.84
CA THR A 107 -14.01 -11.93 1.34
C THR A 107 -12.67 -11.39 0.85
N ILE A 108 -11.75 -11.14 1.78
CA ILE A 108 -10.34 -10.82 1.53
C ILE A 108 -9.51 -11.88 2.27
N GLY A 109 -8.80 -12.73 1.51
CA GLY A 109 -8.18 -13.93 2.05
C GLY A 109 -9.18 -14.82 2.80
N ASN A 110 -8.95 -15.04 4.09
CA ASN A 110 -9.82 -15.85 4.96
C ASN A 110 -10.83 -15.02 5.77
N TYR A 111 -10.95 -13.71 5.49
CA TYR A 111 -11.73 -12.78 6.30
C TYR A 111 -12.90 -12.21 5.50
N THR A 112 -14.06 -12.13 6.14
CA THR A 112 -15.25 -11.46 5.57
C THR A 112 -15.32 -10.04 6.13
N LEU A 113 -14.96 -9.06 5.31
CA LEU A 113 -14.76 -7.66 5.69
C LEU A 113 -15.84 -6.78 5.08
N GLY A 114 -16.30 -5.81 5.87
CA GLY A 114 -17.11 -4.69 5.37
C GLY A 114 -16.21 -3.54 4.93
N GLU A 115 -16.55 -2.32 5.31
CA GLU A 115 -15.83 -1.10 4.91
C GLU A 115 -14.36 -1.11 5.36
N LEU A 116 -13.46 -0.63 4.51
CA LEU A 116 -12.05 -0.44 4.82
C LEU A 116 -11.76 1.05 5.02
N ASP A 117 -11.29 1.41 6.21
CA ASP A 117 -10.84 2.76 6.53
C ASP A 117 -9.32 2.85 6.31
N ALA A 118 -8.95 3.32 5.12
CA ALA A 118 -7.56 3.47 4.73
C ALA A 118 -6.82 4.48 5.61
N ASP A 119 -7.46 5.56 6.04
CA ASP A 119 -6.81 6.58 6.89
C ASP A 119 -6.47 6.03 8.26
N ALA A 120 -7.40 5.28 8.87
CA ALA A 120 -7.13 4.62 10.14
C ALA A 120 -6.04 3.55 10.03
N MET A 121 -6.01 2.78 8.93
CA MET A 121 -4.93 1.81 8.70
C MET A 121 -3.56 2.49 8.59
N VAL A 122 -3.47 3.59 7.83
CA VAL A 122 -2.22 4.37 7.71
C VAL A 122 -1.80 4.93 9.07
N ALA A 123 -2.72 5.52 9.82
CA ALA A 123 -2.43 6.07 11.15
C ALA A 123 -1.93 5.02 12.16
N ILE A 124 -2.40 3.77 12.05
CA ILE A 124 -2.00 2.66 12.94
C ILE A 124 -0.68 2.03 12.52
N TYR A 125 -0.51 1.72 11.22
CA TYR A 125 0.54 0.83 10.74
C TYR A 125 1.74 1.55 10.13
N PHE A 126 1.58 2.76 9.60
CA PHE A 126 2.70 3.49 9.00
C PHE A 126 3.50 4.23 10.09
N TRP A 127 4.81 4.37 9.88
CA TRP A 127 5.71 5.05 10.82
C TRP A 127 5.41 6.54 10.89
N ASP A 128 5.29 7.16 9.72
CA ASP A 128 4.93 8.54 9.48
C ASP A 128 4.30 8.64 8.07
N THR A 129 4.02 9.86 7.62
CA THR A 129 3.58 10.15 6.25
C THR A 129 4.51 11.15 5.57
N ASP A 130 5.77 11.25 6.01
CA ASP A 130 6.71 12.27 5.51
C ASP A 130 7.11 11.98 4.06
N PHE A 131 6.99 10.72 3.62
CA PHE A 131 7.13 10.33 2.21
C PHE A 131 6.13 11.02 1.27
N LEU A 132 5.00 11.55 1.79
CA LEU A 132 4.05 12.36 1.02
C LEU A 132 4.53 13.81 0.81
N LEU A 133 5.44 14.30 1.65
CA LEU A 133 6.00 15.67 1.53
C LEU A 133 7.25 15.65 0.64
N LEU A 134 8.06 14.60 0.76
CA LEU A 134 9.24 14.40 -0.08
C LEU A 134 8.90 14.22 -1.56
N SER A 135 7.66 13.89 -1.91
CA SER A 135 7.19 13.88 -3.31
C SER A 135 7.12 15.27 -3.95
N GLN A 136 7.08 16.34 -3.16
CA GLN A 136 6.99 17.71 -3.67
C GLN A 136 8.36 18.38 -3.83
N ASP A 137 9.33 18.06 -2.96
CA ASP A 137 10.61 18.79 -2.89
C ASP A 137 11.75 18.20 -3.74
N GLU A 138 11.64 16.97 -4.24
CA GLU A 138 12.66 16.35 -5.11
C GLU A 138 12.47 16.65 -6.60
N THR A 139 11.89 17.80 -6.96
CA THR A 139 11.92 18.36 -8.32
C THR A 139 13.19 19.19 -8.59
N GLY A 140 14.32 18.72 -8.06
CA GLY A 140 15.64 19.31 -8.25
C GLY A 140 16.31 18.88 -9.56
N ASP A 141 16.30 19.81 -10.53
CA ASP A 141 17.11 19.88 -11.77
C ASP A 141 16.62 19.07 -13.01
N PRO A 142 15.96 19.72 -13.99
CA PRO A 142 15.51 19.10 -15.24
C PRO A 142 16.62 19.07 -16.31
N THR A 143 17.86 18.71 -15.97
CA THR A 143 18.98 18.66 -16.95
C THR A 143 19.17 17.29 -17.62
N VAL A 144 18.28 16.33 -17.40
CA VAL A 144 18.22 15.10 -18.21
C VAL A 144 16.80 14.89 -18.73
N ALA A 145 16.28 15.88 -19.45
CA ALA A 145 15.18 15.65 -20.40
C ALA A 145 15.75 14.86 -21.60
N GLY A 146 15.99 13.56 -21.38
CA GLY A 146 16.10 12.61 -22.48
C GLY A 146 14.72 12.45 -23.09
N GLU A 147 14.57 12.85 -24.34
CA GLU A 147 13.39 12.61 -25.16
C GLU A 147 13.03 11.12 -25.09
N HIS A 148 11.98 10.77 -24.34
CA HIS A 148 11.46 9.40 -24.31
C HIS A 148 10.64 9.16 -25.58
N GLU A 149 11.28 8.58 -26.59
CA GLU A 149 10.56 7.92 -27.67
C GLU A 149 9.87 6.65 -27.14
N PRO A 150 8.58 6.44 -27.44
CA PRO A 150 7.88 5.22 -27.06
C PRO A 150 8.37 4.07 -27.94
N GLY A 151 9.18 3.18 -27.38
CA GLY A 151 9.68 1.96 -28.07
C GLY A 151 11.15 1.61 -27.83
N SER A 152 11.86 2.32 -26.95
CA SER A 152 13.28 2.06 -26.65
C SER A 152 13.46 0.86 -25.72
N ASP A 153 14.36 -0.06 -26.08
CA ASP A 153 14.87 -1.22 -25.31
C ASP A 153 15.56 -0.84 -23.98
N GLN A 154 14.95 0.01 -23.14
CA GLN A 154 15.48 0.47 -21.85
C GLN A 154 14.78 -0.13 -20.63
N ASP A 155 13.71 -0.91 -20.82
CA ASP A 155 12.98 -1.57 -19.71
C ASP A 155 13.87 -2.51 -18.88
N TRP A 156 14.97 -3.04 -19.45
CA TRP A 156 15.89 -3.93 -18.73
C TRP A 156 16.83 -3.20 -17.74
N LEU A 157 17.06 -1.89 -17.90
CA LEU A 157 17.96 -1.12 -17.02
C LEU A 157 17.31 -0.74 -15.67
N VAL A 158 15.98 -0.74 -15.60
CA VAL A 158 15.23 -0.46 -14.36
C VAL A 158 15.41 -1.57 -13.34
N ALA A 159 15.48 -2.83 -13.79
CA ALA A 159 15.67 -3.98 -12.90
C ALA A 159 17.05 -3.98 -12.21
N GLU A 160 18.09 -3.43 -12.87
CA GLU A 160 19.45 -3.34 -12.33
C GLU A 160 19.63 -2.22 -11.28
N THR A 161 18.66 -1.30 -11.16
CA THR A 161 18.76 -0.12 -10.27
C THR A 161 17.77 -0.14 -9.11
N MET A 162 16.98 -1.21 -8.93
CA MET A 162 16.05 -1.32 -7.80
C MET A 162 16.82 -1.40 -6.48
N PRO A 163 16.65 -0.43 -5.55
CA PRO A 163 17.35 -0.46 -4.27
C PRO A 163 17.01 -1.75 -3.50
N LEU A 164 18.07 -2.39 -3.00
CA LEU A 164 17.95 -3.54 -2.12
C LEU A 164 17.24 -3.13 -0.82
N LEU A 165 16.24 -3.91 -0.43
CA LEU A 165 15.53 -3.71 0.83
C LEU A 165 16.41 -4.10 2.02
N GLU A 166 16.48 -3.22 3.01
CA GLU A 166 17.23 -3.45 4.24
C GLU A 166 16.49 -4.47 5.12
N VAL A 167 17.19 -5.53 5.53
CA VAL A 167 16.67 -6.48 6.52
C VAL A 167 16.81 -5.87 7.91
N VAL A 168 15.73 -5.88 8.68
CA VAL A 168 15.68 -5.40 10.06
C VAL A 168 15.97 -6.58 10.99
N GLU A 169 17.12 -6.54 11.67
CA GLU A 169 17.53 -7.59 12.62
C GLU A 169 16.75 -7.54 13.94
N GLU A 170 16.49 -6.33 14.45
CA GLU A 170 15.76 -6.10 15.70
C GLU A 170 14.46 -5.34 15.43
N VAL A 171 13.33 -6.02 15.63
CA VAL A 171 12.00 -5.43 15.44
C VAL A 171 11.50 -4.77 16.71
N ALA A 172 11.08 -3.52 16.61
CA ALA A 172 10.54 -2.70 17.70
C ALA A 172 9.07 -2.33 17.43
N TRP A 173 8.25 -3.33 17.09
CA TRP A 173 6.83 -3.10 16.85
C TRP A 173 6.10 -2.61 18.10
N HIS A 174 5.18 -1.67 17.91
CA HIS A 174 4.08 -1.52 18.85
C HIS A 174 3.20 -2.78 18.79
N VAL A 175 3.02 -3.48 19.91
CA VAL A 175 2.20 -4.70 19.97
C VAL A 175 0.82 -4.35 20.54
N PRO A 176 -0.24 -4.38 19.72
CA PRO A 176 -1.59 -4.06 20.17
C PRO A 176 -2.17 -5.19 21.02
N ALA A 177 -3.25 -4.91 21.75
CA ALA A 177 -4.02 -5.93 22.43
C ALA A 177 -4.61 -6.94 21.41
N PRO A 178 -4.89 -8.20 21.81
CA PRO A 178 -5.54 -9.16 20.93
C PRO A 178 -6.88 -8.62 20.41
N ASN A 179 -7.15 -8.79 19.11
CA ASN A 179 -8.37 -8.32 18.45
C ASN A 179 -8.62 -6.80 18.57
N ALA A 180 -7.57 -5.99 18.75
CA ALA A 180 -7.70 -4.54 18.90
C ALA A 180 -8.37 -3.86 17.69
N TYR A 181 -8.21 -4.42 16.49
CA TYR A 181 -8.64 -3.79 15.24
C TYR A 181 -9.65 -4.62 14.45
N PHE A 182 -9.94 -5.86 14.85
CA PHE A 182 -10.96 -6.69 14.21
C PHE A 182 -11.55 -7.71 15.17
N ARG A 183 -12.88 -7.83 15.17
CA ARG A 183 -13.63 -8.77 16.01
C ARG A 183 -14.79 -9.38 15.23
N SER A 184 -15.32 -10.48 15.75
CA SER A 184 -16.51 -11.10 15.17
C SER A 184 -17.66 -10.10 15.10
N GLY A 185 -18.28 -9.98 13.94
CA GLY A 185 -19.37 -9.02 13.70
C GLY A 185 -18.92 -7.61 13.30
N SER A 186 -17.62 -7.30 13.27
CA SER A 186 -17.12 -6.00 12.78
C SER A 186 -17.67 -5.69 11.38
N ARG A 187 -18.05 -4.43 11.19
CA ARG A 187 -18.58 -3.90 9.93
C ARG A 187 -17.57 -3.06 9.16
N ARG A 188 -16.45 -2.72 9.81
CA ARG A 188 -15.35 -1.97 9.23
C ARG A 188 -14.02 -2.52 9.71
N TYR A 189 -12.94 -2.20 9.00
CA TYR A 189 -11.58 -2.43 9.44
C TYR A 189 -10.75 -1.15 9.24
N PRO A 190 -9.94 -0.73 10.24
CA PRO A 190 -9.91 -1.22 11.61
C PRO A 190 -11.18 -0.85 12.39
N ASP A 191 -11.59 -1.71 13.33
CA ASP A 191 -12.72 -1.48 14.25
C ASP A 191 -12.21 -0.99 15.61
N THR A 192 -11.98 0.31 15.74
CA THR A 192 -11.45 0.95 16.97
C THR A 192 -12.52 1.37 17.98
N SER A 193 -13.79 1.08 17.71
CA SER A 193 -14.95 1.65 18.43
C SER A 193 -15.04 1.34 19.94
N ASN A 194 -14.15 0.51 20.51
CA ASN A 194 -14.07 0.25 21.95
C ASN A 194 -12.71 0.59 22.59
N ALA A 195 -11.77 1.23 21.89
CA ALA A 195 -10.49 1.62 22.50
C ALA A 195 -10.61 2.82 23.49
N GLY A 196 -11.81 3.36 23.68
CA GLY A 196 -12.08 4.59 24.45
C GLY A 196 -12.88 4.45 25.76
N GLU A 197 -13.35 3.26 26.15
CA GLU A 197 -14.02 3.05 27.45
C GLU A 197 -13.09 2.35 28.45
N THR A 198 -11.95 2.97 28.75
CA THR A 198 -11.17 2.65 29.96
C THR A 198 -10.46 3.88 30.53
N THR A 199 -11.08 5.07 30.44
CA THR A 199 -10.78 6.15 31.39
C THR A 199 -11.51 5.85 32.69
N GLY A 200 -10.93 4.95 33.45
CA GLY A 200 -11.26 4.75 34.85
C GLY A 200 -11.13 6.08 35.59
N ARG A 201 -12.25 6.51 36.18
CA ARG A 201 -12.23 7.30 37.41
C ARG A 201 -11.21 6.68 38.36
N PHE A 202 -10.23 7.45 38.80
CA PHE A 202 -9.93 7.77 40.20
C PHE A 202 -9.00 8.97 40.25
#